data_AF-A0A6L8LZ77-F1
#
_entry.id   AF-A0A6L8LZ77-F1
#
_cell.length_a   1.000
_cell.length_b   1.000
_cell.length_c   1.000
_cell.angle_alpha   90.00
_cell.angle_beta   90.00
_cell.angle_gamma   90.00
#
_symmetry.space_group_name_H-M   'P 1'
#
loop_
_entity.id
_entity.type
_entity.pdbx_description
1 polymer ?
#
loop_
_entity_poly.entity_id
_entity_poly.type
_entity_poly.pdbx_seq_one_letter_code
_entity_poly.pdbx_strand_id
1 'polypeptide(L)'
;MHKRKGVITIYVLQLETGKYYVGQSKNARSRIDEHFLGNGSIWTQNYRPIRVIKEIELETHNWRVALEAEKQLTLNLMKIFGWQNVRGAAWTKLELQAIPRELLRS
;
A
#
# COMPACT_ATOMS: atom_id res chain seq x y z
N MET A 1 -29.95 12.40 6.25
CA MET A 1 -28.58 12.45 5.68
C MET A 1 -27.96 11.06 5.73
N HIS A 2 -27.87 10.36 4.61
CA HIS A 2 -27.22 9.06 4.56
C HIS A 2 -25.71 9.26 4.69
N LYS A 3 -25.14 8.97 5.86
CA LYS A 3 -23.67 8.82 5.99
C LYS A 3 -23.25 7.78 4.96
N ARG A 4 -22.48 8.16 3.93
CA ARG A 4 -21.81 7.19 3.07
C ARG A 4 -21.01 6.28 4.01
N LYS A 5 -21.40 5.01 4.14
CA LYS A 5 -20.58 4.02 4.85
C LYS A 5 -19.25 4.02 4.12
N GLY A 6 -18.17 4.42 4.81
CA GLY A 6 -16.84 4.54 4.22
C GLY A 6 -16.48 3.27 3.47
N VAL A 7 -16.38 3.41 2.15
CA VAL A 7 -15.87 2.36 1.28
C VAL A 7 -14.37 2.19 1.52
N ILE A 8 -13.80 1.07 1.09
CA ILE A 8 -12.36 0.86 1.26
C ILE A 8 -11.61 1.68 0.21
N THR A 9 -10.58 2.39 0.64
CA THR A 9 -9.67 3.13 -0.24
C THR A 9 -8.29 2.47 -0.21
N ILE A 10 -7.72 2.24 -1.39
CA ILE A 10 -6.31 1.86 -1.56
C ILE A 10 -5.50 3.13 -1.79
N TYR A 11 -4.35 3.24 -1.15
CA TYR A 11 -3.46 4.38 -1.32
C TYR A 11 -2.02 3.92 -1.56
N VAL A 12 -1.25 4.80 -2.21
CA VAL A 12 0.18 4.61 -2.47
C VAL A 12 0.95 5.80 -1.96
N LEU A 13 1.94 5.52 -1.12
CA LEU A 13 2.88 6.49 -0.57
C LEU A 13 4.22 6.37 -1.29
N GLN A 14 4.75 7.49 -1.74
CA GLN A 14 6.17 7.61 -2.06
C GLN A 14 6.93 7.88 -0.77
N LEU A 15 7.99 7.13 -0.53
CA LEU A 15 8.84 7.23 0.64
C LEU A 15 10.24 7.72 0.25
N GLU A 16 11.05 8.06 1.25
CA GLU A 16 12.48 8.33 1.09
C GLU A 16 13.22 7.18 0.41
N THR A 17 14.37 7.49 -0.21
CA THR A 17 15.26 6.52 -0.87
C THR A 17 14.61 5.73 -2.02
N GLY A 18 13.60 6.31 -2.66
CA GLY A 18 12.93 5.71 -3.82
C GLY A 18 12.08 4.49 -3.46
N LYS A 19 11.63 4.38 -2.20
CA LYS A 19 10.76 3.29 -1.75
C LYS A 19 9.28 3.68 -1.86
N TYR A 20 8.42 2.68 -1.89
CA TYR A 20 6.98 2.84 -2.00
C TYR A 20 6.24 1.95 -1.02
N TYR A 21 5.09 2.42 -0.55
CA TYR A 21 4.17 1.64 0.27
C TYR A 21 2.77 1.68 -0.32
N VAL A 22 2.14 0.51 -0.41
CA VAL A 22 0.74 0.34 -0.79
C VAL A 22 -0.02 -0.14 0.43
N GLY A 23 -1.18 0.46 0.69
CA GLY A 23 -2.05 0.06 1.79
C GLY A 23 -3.52 0.29 1.47
N GLN A 24 -4.39 -0.34 2.27
CA GLN A 24 -5.83 -0.14 2.18
C GLN A 24 -6.44 0.19 3.54
N SER A 25 -7.51 0.98 3.55
CA SER A 25 -8.23 1.31 4.79
C SER A 25 -9.66 1.78 4.49
N LYS A 26 -10.57 1.61 5.46
CA LYS A 26 -11.89 2.27 5.45
C LYS A 26 -11.80 3.74 5.83
N ASN A 27 -10.71 4.13 6.50
CA ASN A 27 -10.39 5.49 6.93
C ASN A 27 -9.01 5.87 6.40
N ALA A 28 -8.86 5.93 5.06
CA ALA A 28 -7.56 6.11 4.43
C ALA A 28 -6.85 7.39 4.88
N ARG A 29 -7.55 8.52 5.00
CA ARG A 29 -6.95 9.78 5.45
C ARG A 29 -6.26 9.64 6.82
N SER A 30 -6.99 9.16 7.83
CA SER A 30 -6.43 8.92 9.17
C SER A 30 -5.25 7.95 9.12
N ARG A 31 -5.34 6.90 8.31
CA ARG A 31 -4.27 5.90 8.21
C ARG A 31 -3.03 6.48 7.52
N ILE A 32 -3.21 7.28 6.48
CA ILE A 32 -2.14 8.01 5.80
C ILE A 32 -1.47 8.95 6.81
N ASP A 33 -2.25 9.74 7.56
CA ASP A 33 -1.71 10.65 8.57
C ASP A 33 -0.86 9.90 9.62
N GLU A 34 -1.31 8.73 10.10
CA GLU A 34 -0.50 7.87 10.98
C GLU A 34 0.84 7.46 10.35
N HIS A 35 0.88 7.15 9.05
CA HIS A 35 2.13 6.87 8.36
C HIS A 35 3.07 8.08 8.34
N PHE A 36 2.57 9.27 8.05
CA PHE A 36 3.37 10.51 8.06
C PHE A 36 3.86 10.89 9.46
N LEU A 37 3.10 10.54 10.51
CA LEU A 37 3.46 10.75 11.91
C LEU A 37 4.44 9.69 12.45
N GLY A 38 4.85 8.70 11.64
CA GLY A 38 5.74 7.63 12.09
C GLY A 38 5.06 6.52 12.90
N ASN A 39 3.73 6.49 12.93
CA ASN A 39 2.92 5.45 13.58
C ASN A 39 2.38 4.42 12.56
N GLY A 40 3.00 4.40 11.37
CA GLY A 40 2.64 3.53 10.26
C GLY A 40 3.17 2.10 10.37
N SER A 41 3.27 1.43 9.22
CA SER A 41 3.94 0.13 9.11
C SER A 41 5.44 0.28 9.41
N ILE A 42 6.08 -0.82 9.82
CA ILE A 42 7.54 -0.87 10.06
C ILE A 42 8.30 -0.33 8.83
N TRP A 43 7.82 -0.63 7.61
CA TRP A 43 8.41 -0.10 6.38
C TRP A 43 8.38 1.43 6.31
N THR A 44 7.23 2.05 6.59
CA THR A 44 7.10 3.52 6.60
C THR A 44 7.76 4.20 7.80
N GLN A 45 8.03 3.45 8.87
CA GLN A 45 8.83 3.93 10.00
C GLN A 45 10.33 3.99 9.63
N ASN A 46 10.80 3.04 8.81
CA ASN A 46 12.19 2.99 8.34
C ASN A 46 12.44 3.92 7.15
N TYR A 47 11.43 4.13 6.30
CA TYR A 47 11.49 5.03 5.15
C TYR A 47 10.33 6.01 5.23
N ARG A 48 10.61 7.26 5.59
CA ARG A 48 9.53 8.23 5.88
C ARG A 48 8.72 8.53 4.61
N PRO A 49 7.39 8.63 4.70
CA PRO A 49 6.57 9.09 3.59
C PRO A 49 6.89 10.53 3.18
N ILE A 50 7.02 10.77 1.89
CA ILE A 50 7.22 12.10 1.29
C ILE A 50 5.89 12.68 0.82
N ARG A 51 5.09 11.87 0.12
CA ARG A 51 3.78 12.28 -0.42
C ARG A 51 2.90 11.08 -0.76
N VAL A 52 1.60 11.33 -0.82
CA VAL A 52 0.63 10.41 -1.43
C VAL A 52 0.73 10.58 -2.95
N ILE A 53 0.88 9.47 -3.68
CA ILE A 53 0.96 9.50 -5.16
C ILE A 53 -0.27 8.88 -5.83
N LYS A 54 -1.09 8.13 -5.10
CA LYS A 54 -2.33 7.56 -5.61
C LYS A 54 -3.31 7.27 -4.47
N GLU A 55 -4.58 7.54 -4.71
CA GLU A 55 -5.70 7.09 -3.89
C GLU A 55 -6.77 6.53 -4.83
N ILE A 56 -7.33 5.37 -4.49
CA ILE A 56 -8.34 4.67 -5.28
C ILE A 56 -9.46 4.29 -4.31
N GLU A 57 -10.56 5.01 -4.39
CA GLU A 57 -11.79 4.63 -3.70
C GLU A 57 -12.41 3.43 -4.41
N LEU A 58 -12.59 2.31 -3.69
CA LEU A 58 -13.21 1.12 -4.25
C LEU A 58 -14.71 1.17 -4.02
N GLU A 59 -15.50 0.63 -4.94
CA GLU A 59 -16.95 0.45 -4.75
C GLU A 59 -17.27 -0.80 -3.91
N THR A 60 -16.47 -1.07 -2.86
CA THR A 60 -16.64 -2.25 -2.01
C THR A 60 -16.27 -1.99 -0.56
N HIS A 61 -17.00 -2.67 0.33
CA HIS A 61 -16.68 -2.80 1.75
C HIS A 61 -16.06 -4.16 2.08
N ASN A 62 -15.91 -5.03 1.07
CA ASN A 62 -15.34 -6.35 1.22
C ASN A 62 -13.81 -6.26 1.28
N TRP A 63 -13.27 -6.49 2.48
CA TRP A 63 -11.84 -6.44 2.74
C TRP A 63 -11.02 -7.38 1.86
N ARG A 64 -11.56 -8.56 1.51
CA ARG A 64 -10.86 -9.54 0.67
C ARG A 64 -10.76 -9.10 -0.78
N VAL A 65 -11.82 -8.47 -1.30
CA VAL A 65 -11.82 -7.90 -2.66
C VAL A 65 -10.82 -6.75 -2.73
N ALA A 66 -10.84 -5.88 -1.73
CA ALA A 66 -9.88 -4.78 -1.64
C ALA A 66 -8.43 -5.31 -1.53
N LEU A 67 -8.20 -6.35 -0.71
CA LEU A 67 -6.86 -6.92 -0.53
C LEU A 67 -6.30 -7.50 -1.83
N GLU A 68 -7.14 -8.09 -2.68
CA GLU A 68 -6.70 -8.55 -3.99
C GLU A 68 -6.32 -7.38 -4.90
N ALA A 69 -7.11 -6.30 -4.90
CA ALA A 69 -6.77 -5.09 -5.65
C ALA A 69 -5.47 -4.43 -5.13
N GLU A 70 -5.27 -4.38 -3.81
CA GLU A 70 -4.03 -3.92 -3.17
C GLU A 70 -2.83 -4.78 -3.60
N LYS A 71 -3.01 -6.10 -3.61
CA LYS A 71 -1.99 -7.07 -4.04
C LYS A 71 -1.59 -6.83 -5.50
N GLN A 72 -2.55 -6.70 -6.42
CA GLN A 72 -2.28 -6.46 -7.84
C GLN A 72 -1.55 -5.13 -8.06
N LEU A 73 -1.99 -4.06 -7.37
CA LEU A 73 -1.30 -2.77 -7.45
C LEU A 73 0.14 -2.87 -6.93
N THR A 74 0.34 -3.56 -5.80
CA THR A 74 1.67 -3.79 -5.22
C THR A 74 2.57 -4.50 -6.23
N LEU A 75 2.12 -5.59 -6.84
CA LEU A 75 2.88 -6.33 -7.85
C LEU A 75 3.21 -5.48 -9.08
N ASN A 76 2.27 -4.68 -9.57
CA ASN A 76 2.51 -3.78 -10.70
C ASN A 76 3.59 -2.74 -10.38
N LEU A 77 3.55 -2.15 -9.18
CA LEU A 77 4.58 -1.22 -8.74
C LEU A 77 5.93 -1.93 -8.53
N MET A 78 5.93 -3.18 -8.04
CA MET A 78 7.16 -3.98 -7.93
C MET A 78 7.80 -4.26 -9.30
N LYS A 79 7.02 -4.43 -10.37
CA LYS A 79 7.55 -4.57 -11.74
C LYS A 79 8.19 -3.27 -12.23
N ILE A 80 7.59 -2.13 -11.92
CA ILE A 80 8.03 -0.80 -12.39
C ILE A 80 9.24 -0.29 -11.60
N PHE A 81 9.19 -0.38 -10.28
CA PHE A 81 10.17 0.22 -9.37
C PHE A 81 11.14 -0.79 -8.76
N GLY A 82 11.00 -2.08 -9.07
CA GLY A 82 11.77 -3.16 -8.46
C GLY A 82 11.11 -3.70 -7.19
N TRP A 83 11.02 -5.02 -7.08
CA TRP A 83 10.32 -5.70 -5.98
C TRP A 83 10.89 -5.41 -4.58
N GLN A 84 12.17 -5.08 -4.51
CA GLN A 84 12.85 -4.69 -3.27
C GLN A 84 12.38 -3.32 -2.76
N ASN A 85 11.86 -2.46 -3.65
CA ASN A 85 11.55 -1.06 -3.33
C ASN A 85 10.10 -0.83 -2.93
N VAL A 86 9.24 -1.85 -3.02
CA VAL A 86 7.80 -1.71 -2.78
C VAL A 86 7.35 -2.69 -1.69
N ARG A 87 6.52 -2.22 -0.77
CA ARG A 87 5.84 -3.06 0.24
C ARG A 87 4.34 -2.78 0.24
N GLY A 88 3.56 -3.80 0.57
CA GLY A 88 2.09 -3.75 0.58
C GLY A 88 1.49 -5.15 0.59
N ALA A 89 0.19 -5.26 0.90
CA ALA A 89 -0.53 -6.53 0.99
C ALA A 89 0.22 -7.58 1.84
N ALA A 90 0.64 -8.70 1.24
CA ALA A 90 1.36 -9.77 1.93
C ALA A 90 2.88 -9.51 2.08
N TRP A 91 3.42 -8.50 1.40
CA TRP A 91 4.85 -8.18 1.39
C TRP A 91 5.12 -6.96 2.27
N THR A 92 5.00 -7.14 3.59
CA THR A 92 5.17 -6.07 4.59
C THR A 92 6.42 -6.23 5.44
N LYS A 93 7.15 -7.34 5.29
CA LYS A 93 8.45 -7.55 5.95
C LYS A 93 9.49 -6.56 5.42
N LEU A 94 10.42 -6.14 6.29
CA LEU A 94 11.54 -5.26 5.91
C LEU A 94 12.36 -5.89 4.78
N GLU A 95 12.86 -7.10 5.01
CA GLU A 95 13.61 -7.87 4.03
C GLU A 95 12.72 -8.97 3.44
N LEU A 96 12.65 -9.02 2.11
CA LEU A 96 12.01 -10.11 1.39
C LEU A 96 13.11 -11.05 0.89
N GLN A 97 13.07 -12.31 1.30
CA GLN A 97 14.13 -13.28 1.02
C GLN A 97 14.19 -13.72 -0.46
N ALA A 98 13.11 -13.51 -1.20
CA ALA A 98 13.02 -13.86 -2.61
C ALA A 98 12.04 -12.92 -3.32
N ILE A 99 12.23 -12.80 -4.64
CA ILE A 99 11.25 -12.16 -5.52
C ILE A 99 9.88 -12.84 -5.36
N PRO A 100 8.78 -12.06 -5.24
CA PRO A 100 7.44 -12.62 -5.23
C PRO A 100 7.21 -13.56 -6.41
N ARG A 101 6.66 -14.75 -6.13
CA ARG A 101 6.46 -15.80 -7.16
C ARG A 101 5.57 -15.32 -8.30
N GLU A 102 4.65 -14.41 -8.00
CA GLU A 102 3.76 -13.77 -8.97
C GLU A 102 4.50 -12.92 -10.02
N LEU A 103 5.73 -12.49 -9.73
CA LEU A 103 6.58 -11.76 -10.67
C LEU A 103 7.49 -12.67 -11.50
N LEU A 104 7.65 -13.94 -11.14
CA LEU A 104 8.47 -14.90 -11.89
C LEU A 104 7.79 -15.44 -13.15
N ARG A 105 6.49 -15.15 -13.33
CA ARG A 105 5.65 -15.73 -14.40
C ARG A 105 5.30 -14.72 -15.51
N SER A 106 6.01 -13.60 -15.59
CA SER A 106 5.81 -12.55 -16.60
C SER A 106 6.78 -12.67 -17.76
#